data_AF-A0A352A9N0-F1
#
_entry.id   AF-A0A352A9N0-F1
#
_cell.length_a   1.000
_cell.length_b   1.000
_cell.length_c   1.000
_cell.angle_alpha   90.00
_cell.angle_beta   90.00
_cell.angle_gamma   90.00
#
_symmetry.space_group_name_H-M   'P 1'
#
loop_
_entity.id
_entity.type
_entity.pdbx_description
1 polymer ?
#
loop_
_entity_poly.entity_id
_entity_poly.type
_entity_poly.pdbx_seq_one_letter_code
_entity_poly.pdbx_strand_id
1 'polypeptide(L)' 'MIISASRITDIPAYYSEWFFNCIKEGYALVRNPMNLQQISKVNLSSDVVDAIV' A
#
# COMPACT_ATOMS: atom_id res chain seq x y z
N MET A 1 -11.86 3.60 3.22
CA MET A 1 -11.22 2.43 2.57
C MET A 1 -10.40 1.64 3.58
N ILE A 2 -10.46 0.30 3.57
CA ILE A 2 -9.57 -0.54 4.38
C ILE A 2 -8.46 -1.10 3.49
N ILE A 3 -7.21 -0.91 3.89
CA ILE A 3 -6.03 -1.42 3.19
C ILE A 3 -5.52 -2.64 3.91
N SER A 4 -5.38 -3.76 3.21
CA SER A 4 -4.71 -4.91 3.80
C SER A 4 -3.25 -4.96 3.35
N ALA A 5 -2.34 -4.74 4.30
CA ALA A 5 -0.90 -4.62 4.04
C ALA A 5 -0.22 -5.98 3.85
N SER A 6 -0.84 -7.08 4.31
CA SER A 6 -0.19 -8.41 4.29
C SER A 6 -0.84 -9.44 3.36
N ARG A 7 -1.69 -9.02 2.39
CA ARG A 7 -2.39 -9.97 1.49
C ARG A 7 -1.50 -10.78 0.55
N ILE A 8 -0.41 -10.18 0.07
CA ILE A 8 0.49 -10.81 -0.92
C ILE A 8 1.87 -11.05 -0.31
N THR A 9 2.36 -10.07 0.44
CA THR A 9 3.63 -10.10 1.16
C THR A 9 3.38 -9.45 2.52
N ASP A 10 3.97 -9.98 3.59
CA ASP A 10 3.83 -9.40 4.93
C ASP A 10 4.67 -8.10 5.05
N ILE A 11 4.13 -7.01 4.51
CA ILE A 11 4.80 -5.70 4.41
C ILE A 11 5.24 -5.19 5.78
N PRO A 12 4.42 -5.22 6.85
CA PRO A 12 4.86 -4.78 8.17
C PRO A 12 6.04 -5.57 8.74
N ALA A 13 6.15 -6.87 8.44
CA ALA A 13 7.23 -7.70 8.96
C ALA A 13 8.55 -7.51 8.20
N TYR A 14 8.49 -7.36 6.87
CA TYR A 14 9.69 -7.40 6.01
C TYR A 14 10.04 -6.06 5.34
N TYR A 15 9.09 -5.13 5.23
CA TYR A 15 9.22 -3.90 4.46
C TYR A 15 8.60 -2.69 5.20
N SER A 16 8.63 -2.69 6.52
CA SER A 16 8.02 -1.63 7.35
C SER A 16 8.56 -0.24 7.03
N GLU A 17 9.87 -0.10 6.84
CA GLU A 17 10.49 1.20 6.51
C GLU A 17 9.96 1.77 5.19
N TRP A 18 9.90 0.94 4.14
CA TRP A 18 9.30 1.32 2.86
C TRP A 18 7.83 1.73 3.03
N PHE A 19 7.08 0.96 3.82
CA PHE A 19 5.66 1.23 4.04
C PHE A 19 5.41 2.56 4.78
N PHE A 20 6.21 2.86 5.81
CA PHE A 20 6.15 4.14 6.50
C PHE A 20 6.48 5.32 5.59
N ASN A 21 7.40 5.15 4.65
CA ASN A 21 7.69 6.18 3.65
C ASN A 21 6.50 6.40 2.72
N CYS A 22 5.83 5.35 2.25
CA CYS A 22 4.60 5.47 1.48
C CYS A 22 3.48 6.18 2.26
N ILE A 23 3.31 5.86 3.55
CA ILE A 23 2.33 6.55 4.42
C ILE A 23 2.66 8.04 4.53
N LYS A 24 3.93 8.41 4.74
CA LYS A 24 4.37 9.81 4.79
C LYS A 24 4.15 10.54 3.46
N GLU A 25 4.35 9.87 2.33
CA GLU A 25 4.09 10.40 0.99
C GLU A 25 2.57 10.45 0.65
N GLY A 26 1.74 9.72 1.40
CA GLY A 26 0.29 9.67 1.22
C GLY A 26 -0.19 8.78 0.07
N TYR A 27 0.68 7.96 -0.52
CA TYR A 27 0.28 6.98 -1.53
C TYR A 27 1.26 5.82 -1.67
N ALA A 28 0.80 4.72 -2.25
CA ALA A 28 1.63 3.61 -2.70
C ALA A 28 1.35 3.30 -4.19
N LEU A 29 2.38 2.86 -4.91
CA LEU A 29 2.23 2.33 -6.26
C LEU A 29 2.17 0.81 -6.18
N VAL A 30 1.08 0.23 -6.69
CA VAL A 30 0.86 -1.22 -6.69
C VAL A 30 0.78 -1.71 -8.12
N ARG A 31 1.54 -2.74 -8.43
CA ARG A 31 1.52 -3.38 -9.75
C ARG A 31 0.44 -4.46 -9.78
N ASN A 32 -0.31 -4.52 -10.87
CA ASN A 32 -1.27 -5.60 -11.08
C ASN A 32 -0.52 -6.92 -11.32
N PRO A 33 -0.75 -7.99 -10.51
CA PRO A 33 -0.07 -9.27 -10.69
C PRO A 33 -0.40 -9.95 -12.02
N MET A 34 -1.57 -9.69 -12.60
CA MET A 34 -2.01 -10.25 -13.89
C MET A 34 -1.53 -9.44 -15.10
N ASN A 35 -1.19 -8.16 -14.91
CA ASN A 35 -0.66 -7.31 -15.97
C ASN A 35 0.43 -6.37 -15.42
N LEU A 36 1.69 -6.76 -15.61
CA LEU A 36 2.84 -6.06 -15.03
C LEU A 36 3.05 -4.63 -15.55
N GLN A 37 2.47 -4.28 -16.70
CA GLN A 37 2.53 -2.91 -17.23
C GLN A 37 1.52 -1.98 -16.56
N GLN A 38 0.50 -2.54 -15.91
CA GLN A 38 -0.50 -1.76 -15.20
C GLN A 38 -0.04 -1.48 -13.77
N ILE A 39 0.14 -0.20 -13.46
CA ILE A 39 0.49 0.31 -12.14
C ILE A 39 -0.65 1.20 -11.65
N SER A 40 -1.17 0.90 -10.47
CA SER A 40 -2.23 1.66 -9.82
C SER A 40 -1.67 2.46 -8.66
N LYS A 41 -2.14 3.69 -8.49
CA LYS A 41 -1.83 4.54 -7.34
C LYS A 41 -2.90 4.35 -6.27
N VAL A 42 -2.51 3.83 -5.12
CA VAL A 42 -3.39 3.66 -3.95
C VAL A 42 -3.17 4.85 -3.02
N ASN A 43 -4.24 5.58 -2.70
CA ASN A 43 -4.18 6.71 -1.78
C ASN A 43 -4.08 6.18 -0.33
N LEU A 44 -3.13 6.72 0.43
CA LEU A 44 -2.87 6.38 1.84
C LEU A 44 -3.22 7.52 2.81
N SER A 45 -3.80 8.64 2.32
CA SER A 45 -4.20 9.75 3.19
C SER A 45 -5.23 9.31 4.24
N SER A 46 -5.10 9.86 5.44
CA SER A 46 -6.02 9.60 6.56
C SER A 46 -7.46 10.02 6.27
N ASP A 47 -7.68 10.92 5.30
CA ASP A 47 -9.03 11.38 4.94
C ASP A 47 -9.86 10.33 4.19
N VAL A 48 -9.19 9.32 3.60
CA VAL A 48 -9.83 8.29 2.76
C VAL A 48 -9.57 6.85 3.25
N VAL A 49 -8.54 6.63 4.06
CA VAL A 49 -8.22 5.33 4.65
C VAL A 49 -8.75 5.26 6.07
N ASP A 50 -9.65 4.31 6.33
CA ASP A 50 -10.26 4.10 7.65
C ASP A 50 -9.38 3.20 8.52
N ALA A 51 -8.72 2.21 7.92
CA ALA A 51 -7.88 1.25 8.62
C ALA A 51 -6.84 0.58 7.70
N ILE A 52 -5.75 0.14 8.30
CA ILE A 52 -4.72 -0.71 7.70
C ILE A 52 -4.66 -2.02 8.48
N VAL A 53 -4.81 -3.16 7.80
CA VAL A 53 -4.93 -4.51 8.40
C VAL A 53 -3.96 -5.54 7.84
#